data_AF-A0A2T2UTR7-F1
#
_entry.id   AF-A0A2T2UTR7-F1
#
_cell.length_a   1.000
_cell.length_b   1.000
_cell.length_c   1.000
_cell.angle_alpha   90.00
_cell.angle_beta   90.00
_cell.angle_gamma   90.00
#
_symmetry.space_group_name_H-M   'P 1'
#
loop_
_entity.id
_entity.type
_entity.pdbx_description
1 polymer ?
#
loop_
_entity_poly.entity_id
_entity_poly.type
_entity_poly.pdbx_seq_one_letter_code
_entity_poly.pdbx_strand_id
1 'polypeptide(L)'
;MLGAGADAAARASGLRLWTVAGAGCFAMAPPNLLLPDPNAPTLQLLNRRPAQLLRYQLGRLGPLLLLVGLPAVLLAFADPAAPLRHLPRKGAALGHALLLLLGTAGDSFVHFATLGPRSQAWQEGTGGEWYAQAVEEQGQGVSLPRGLVPALFATTRCFVVALAAIIASAAGAQAGVPAAAWGPGLVLLGWAGLRLWNERSAFDRHFYHTTAFYDEVMGGGTLRADGRDPLPYNALYWVPPRWRPAVWAGLRQLDRRLPLGRLVALGHAALWLLCLQDAPALVVTSYLGLLLAAQTATCGLLTTHPAAPIAFQRTLQSPTDWIGTRTFINLRWLAAHIGSLAVVAFFDADYGGSWLLGWAAVHIGLSLAAATIATLAHEGGPRRWTA
;
A
#
# COMPACT_ATOMS: atom_id res chain seq x y z
N MET A 1 1.90 -19.86 -14.67
CA MET A 1 3.35 -19.59 -14.85
C MET A 1 4.20 -19.92 -13.62
N LEU A 2 3.62 -20.19 -12.45
CA LEU A 2 4.36 -20.44 -11.21
C LEU A 2 3.99 -21.73 -10.46
N GLY A 3 3.05 -22.54 -10.99
CA GLY A 3 2.64 -23.81 -10.39
C GLY A 3 3.74 -24.89 -10.39
N ALA A 4 3.42 -26.05 -9.83
CA ALA A 4 4.30 -27.21 -9.73
C ALA A 4 4.95 -27.52 -11.08
N GLY A 5 6.29 -27.54 -11.09
CA GLY A 5 7.07 -27.86 -12.28
C GLY A 5 7.36 -26.68 -13.21
N ALA A 6 7.00 -25.43 -12.85
CA ALA A 6 7.45 -24.25 -13.59
C ALA A 6 8.98 -24.19 -13.66
N ASP A 7 9.51 -24.16 -14.88
CA ASP A 7 10.95 -24.17 -15.11
C ASP A 7 11.63 -22.87 -14.65
N ALA A 8 12.96 -22.88 -14.62
CA ALA A 8 13.74 -21.72 -14.18
C ALA A 8 13.52 -20.47 -15.05
N ALA A 9 13.13 -20.64 -16.32
CA ALA A 9 12.89 -19.53 -17.24
C ALA A 9 11.54 -18.85 -16.95
N ALA A 10 10.48 -19.62 -16.73
CA ALA A 10 9.16 -19.12 -16.34
C ALA A 10 9.23 -18.34 -15.02
N ARG A 11 9.98 -18.84 -14.03
CA ARG A 11 10.20 -18.16 -12.75
C ARG A 11 10.98 -16.86 -12.92
N ALA A 12 12.02 -16.84 -13.76
CA ALA A 12 12.75 -15.62 -14.08
C ALA A 12 11.85 -14.55 -14.73
N SER A 13 10.94 -14.96 -15.63
CA SER A 13 9.93 -14.07 -16.21
C SER A 13 8.93 -13.55 -15.16
N GLY A 14 8.46 -14.41 -14.26
CA GLY A 14 7.61 -14.02 -13.13
C GLY A 14 8.28 -13.00 -12.21
N LEU A 15 9.56 -13.18 -11.91
CA LEU A 15 10.36 -12.22 -11.14
C LEU A 15 10.50 -10.86 -11.84
N ARG A 16 10.64 -10.82 -13.17
CA ARG A 16 10.68 -9.56 -13.92
C ARG A 16 9.37 -8.79 -13.84
N LEU A 17 8.24 -9.48 -14.02
CA LEU A 17 6.91 -8.88 -13.87
C LEU A 17 6.69 -8.36 -12.45
N TRP A 18 7.09 -9.15 -11.45
CA TRP A 18 7.07 -8.72 -10.05
C TRP A 18 7.95 -7.49 -9.80
N THR A 19 9.11 -7.41 -10.44
CA THR A 19 10.01 -6.25 -10.31
C THR A 19 9.36 -4.97 -10.86
N VAL A 20 8.56 -5.06 -11.94
CA VAL A 20 7.79 -3.92 -12.46
C VAL A 20 6.71 -3.48 -11.46
N ALA A 21 5.96 -4.43 -10.89
CA ALA A 21 4.96 -4.13 -9.86
C ALA A 21 5.61 -3.49 -8.62
N GLY A 22 6.71 -4.08 -8.14
CA GLY A 22 7.49 -3.56 -7.01
C GLY A 22 8.08 -2.18 -7.27
N ALA A 23 8.54 -1.90 -8.49
CA ALA A 23 8.99 -0.57 -8.89
C ALA A 23 7.85 0.46 -8.82
N GLY A 24 6.65 0.10 -9.26
CA GLY A 24 5.45 0.92 -9.09
C GLY A 24 5.16 1.22 -7.61
N CYS A 25 5.22 0.20 -6.75
CA CYS A 25 5.07 0.37 -5.31
C CYS A 25 6.13 1.33 -4.73
N PHE A 26 7.41 1.16 -5.07
CA PHE A 26 8.47 2.05 -4.58
C PHE A 26 8.43 3.45 -5.17
N ALA A 27 7.85 3.66 -6.36
CA ALA A 27 7.67 4.99 -6.91
C ALA A 27 6.57 5.77 -6.18
N MET A 28 5.49 5.09 -5.73
CA MET A 28 4.31 5.76 -5.16
C MET A 28 4.23 5.74 -3.63
N ALA A 29 4.75 4.70 -2.98
CA ALA A 29 4.59 4.50 -1.54
C ALA A 29 5.41 5.46 -0.66
N PRO A 30 6.66 5.86 -1.00
CA PRO A 30 7.48 6.69 -0.10
C PRO A 30 6.83 7.98 0.40
N PRO A 31 6.18 8.83 -0.43
CA PRO A 31 5.53 10.03 0.09
C PRO A 31 4.41 9.70 1.07
N ASN A 32 3.67 8.60 0.87
CA ASN A 32 2.58 8.18 1.75
C ASN A 32 3.06 7.47 3.02
N LEU A 33 4.21 6.79 2.95
CA LEU A 33 4.76 6.00 4.04
C LEU A 33 5.65 6.83 4.95
N LEU A 34 6.38 7.81 4.39
CA LEU A 34 7.41 8.57 5.09
C LEU A 34 6.92 9.95 5.53
N LEU A 35 5.94 10.56 4.83
CA LEU A 35 5.61 11.98 4.95
C LEU A 35 4.09 12.22 5.12
N PRO A 36 3.68 13.22 5.92
CA PRO A 36 4.47 13.81 6.99
C PRO A 36 4.79 12.76 8.08
N ASP A 37 5.91 12.92 8.77
CA ASP A 37 6.25 12.04 9.89
C ASP A 37 5.55 12.50 11.18
N PRO A 38 4.65 11.69 11.77
CA PRO A 38 3.95 12.07 13.00
C PRO A 38 4.88 12.24 14.21
N ASN A 39 6.11 11.70 14.15
CA ASN A 39 7.09 11.82 15.23
C ASN A 39 8.05 12.98 15.05
N ALA A 40 7.91 13.79 13.98
CA ALA A 40 8.83 14.89 13.71
C ALA A 40 9.00 15.88 14.89
N PRO A 41 7.95 16.31 15.62
CA PRO A 41 8.10 17.18 16.79
C PRO A 41 8.96 16.55 17.88
N THR A 42 8.71 15.28 18.21
CA THR A 42 9.49 14.54 19.20
C THR A 42 10.96 14.38 18.77
N LEU A 43 11.20 14.08 17.49
CA LEU A 43 12.54 13.94 16.95
C LEU A 43 13.31 15.27 16.94
N GLN A 44 12.61 16.39 16.75
CA GLN A 44 13.16 17.74 16.86
C GLN A 44 13.56 18.08 18.29
N LEU A 45 12.72 17.76 19.28
CA LEU A 45 13.04 17.94 20.70
C LEU A 45 14.26 17.10 21.13
N LEU A 46 14.39 15.89 20.58
CA LEU A 46 15.54 15.01 20.82
C LEU A 46 16.83 15.47 20.12
N ASN A 47 16.76 16.51 19.27
CA ASN A 47 17.87 17.07 18.51
C ASN A 47 18.74 15.98 17.86
N ARG A 48 18.08 15.06 17.13
CA ARG A 48 18.73 13.87 16.57
C ARG A 48 19.74 14.28 15.49
N ARG A 49 20.92 13.65 15.52
CA ARG A 49 21.95 13.87 14.49
C ARG A 49 21.44 13.45 13.10
N PRO A 50 21.90 14.07 11.99
CA PRO A 50 21.47 13.73 10.63
C PRO A 50 21.54 12.23 10.30
N ALA A 51 22.61 11.54 10.71
CA ALA A 51 22.77 10.10 10.50
C ALA A 51 21.74 9.25 11.27
N GLN A 52 21.27 9.72 12.44
CA GLN A 52 20.23 9.04 13.22
C GLN A 52 18.86 9.23 12.57
N LEU A 53 18.56 10.43 12.07
CA LEU A 53 17.33 10.71 11.31
C LEU A 53 17.28 9.89 10.02
N LEU A 54 18.41 9.81 9.30
CA LEU A 54 18.52 8.98 8.10
C LEU A 54 18.27 7.51 8.39
N ARG A 55 18.92 6.95 9.41
CA ARG A 55 18.71 5.55 9.81
C ARG A 55 17.26 5.30 10.21
N TYR A 56 16.66 6.23 10.93
CA TYR A 56 15.27 6.17 11.33
C TYR A 56 14.33 6.13 10.11
N GLN A 57 14.50 7.04 9.15
CA GLN A 57 13.63 7.10 7.97
C GLN A 57 13.85 5.89 7.03
N LEU A 58 15.08 5.42 6.86
CA LEU A 58 15.38 4.17 6.15
C LEU A 58 14.75 2.95 6.84
N GLY A 59 14.76 2.92 8.18
CA GLY A 59 14.10 1.88 8.95
C GLY A 59 12.60 1.80 8.68
N ARG A 60 11.94 2.94 8.43
CA ARG A 60 10.52 3.00 8.04
C ARG A 60 10.22 2.42 6.66
N LEU A 61 11.22 2.33 5.76
CA LEU A 61 11.08 1.61 4.49
C LEU A 61 11.19 0.09 4.64
N GLY A 62 11.74 -0.41 5.75
CA GLY A 62 11.93 -1.85 6.00
C GLY A 62 10.69 -2.71 5.77
N PRO A 63 9.51 -2.35 6.30
CA PRO A 63 8.27 -3.09 6.03
C PRO A 63 7.89 -3.15 4.55
N LEU A 64 8.11 -2.08 3.79
CA LEU A 64 7.84 -2.05 2.35
C LEU A 64 8.86 -2.92 1.57
N LEU A 65 10.13 -2.86 1.96
CA LEU A 65 11.17 -3.74 1.42
C LEU A 65 10.83 -5.22 1.68
N LEU A 66 10.31 -5.55 2.86
CA LEU A 66 9.87 -6.91 3.16
C LEU A 66 8.63 -7.30 2.36
N LEU A 67 7.64 -6.41 2.25
CA LEU A 67 6.40 -6.63 1.52
C LEU A 67 6.66 -6.92 0.03
N VAL A 68 7.64 -6.25 -0.57
CA VAL A 68 8.00 -6.45 -1.98
C VAL A 68 9.06 -7.55 -2.16
N GLY A 69 10.00 -7.68 -1.23
CA GLY A 69 11.10 -8.65 -1.31
C GLY A 69 10.69 -10.09 -0.99
N LEU A 70 9.80 -10.30 -0.02
CA LEU A 70 9.37 -11.65 0.38
C LEU A 70 8.66 -12.40 -0.77
N PRO A 71 7.71 -11.79 -1.50
CA PRO A 71 7.14 -12.45 -2.67
C PRO A 71 8.19 -12.75 -3.74
N ALA A 72 9.21 -11.91 -3.96
CA ALA A 72 10.30 -12.22 -4.89
C ALA A 72 11.05 -13.50 -4.47
N VAL A 73 11.36 -13.66 -3.18
CA VAL A 73 11.99 -14.89 -2.66
C VAL A 73 11.08 -16.10 -2.87
N LEU A 74 9.78 -15.96 -2.57
CA LEU A 74 8.80 -17.02 -2.77
C LEU A 74 8.66 -17.39 -4.26
N LEU A 75 8.59 -16.42 -5.16
CA LEU A 75 8.55 -16.65 -6.61
C LEU A 75 9.78 -17.43 -7.11
N ALA A 76 10.95 -17.12 -6.57
CA ALA A 76 12.20 -17.78 -6.93
C ALA A 76 12.28 -19.24 -6.43
N PHE A 77 11.82 -19.51 -5.20
CA PHE A 77 12.12 -20.77 -4.49
C PHE A 77 10.92 -21.62 -4.05
N ALA A 78 9.69 -21.12 -4.09
CA ALA A 78 8.48 -21.90 -3.83
C ALA A 78 8.20 -22.83 -5.03
N ASP A 79 8.97 -23.91 -5.12
CA ASP A 79 8.89 -24.97 -6.12
C ASP A 79 8.74 -26.31 -5.39
N PRO A 80 7.51 -26.79 -5.15
CA PRO A 80 7.29 -28.03 -4.43
C PRO A 80 7.77 -29.27 -5.20
N ALA A 81 7.86 -29.20 -6.54
CA ALA A 81 8.29 -30.32 -7.37
C ALA A 81 9.83 -30.47 -7.45
N ALA A 82 10.56 -29.35 -7.39
CA ALA A 82 12.01 -29.35 -7.53
C ALA A 82 12.71 -28.20 -6.77
N PRO A 83 12.59 -28.15 -5.43
CA PRO A 83 13.03 -27.00 -4.63
C PRO A 83 14.54 -26.73 -4.76
N LEU A 84 15.35 -27.79 -4.85
CA LEU A 84 16.82 -27.72 -4.91
C LEU A 84 17.40 -27.80 -6.34
N ARG A 85 16.57 -27.89 -7.38
CA ARG A 85 17.08 -27.90 -8.77
C ARG A 85 17.28 -26.49 -9.30
N HIS A 86 18.31 -26.34 -10.14
CA HIS A 86 18.66 -25.07 -10.81
C HIS A 86 18.89 -23.89 -9.85
N LEU A 87 19.37 -24.15 -8.63
CA LEU A 87 19.65 -23.12 -7.61
C LEU A 87 20.49 -21.95 -8.14
N PRO A 88 21.56 -22.15 -8.95
CA PRO A 88 22.33 -21.03 -9.48
C PRO A 88 21.50 -20.09 -10.38
N ARG A 89 20.61 -20.65 -11.21
CA ARG A 89 19.75 -19.85 -12.10
C ARG A 89 18.64 -19.13 -11.34
N LYS A 90 17.99 -19.84 -10.40
CA LYS A 90 16.98 -19.25 -9.50
C LYS A 90 17.59 -18.11 -8.66
N GLY A 91 18.77 -18.34 -8.10
CA GLY A 91 19.54 -17.35 -7.33
C GLY A 91 19.97 -16.15 -8.17
N ALA A 92 20.45 -16.36 -9.40
CA ALA A 92 20.80 -15.26 -10.30
C ALA A 92 19.59 -14.39 -10.65
N ALA A 93 18.46 -15.01 -11.01
CA ALA A 93 17.24 -14.28 -11.34
C ALA A 93 16.68 -13.50 -10.12
N LEU A 94 16.70 -14.10 -8.93
CA LEU A 94 16.34 -13.39 -7.70
C LEU A 94 17.31 -12.23 -7.43
N GLY A 95 18.62 -12.45 -7.59
CA GLY A 95 19.62 -11.42 -7.42
C GLY A 95 19.40 -10.21 -8.33
N HIS A 96 19.07 -10.43 -9.61
CA HIS A 96 18.68 -9.37 -10.54
C HIS A 96 17.46 -8.59 -10.03
N ALA A 97 16.40 -9.31 -9.65
CA ALA A 97 15.16 -8.70 -9.17
C ALA A 97 15.39 -7.88 -7.89
N LEU A 98 16.05 -8.44 -6.87
CA LEU A 98 16.33 -7.76 -5.62
C LEU A 98 17.21 -6.53 -5.82
N LEU A 99 18.20 -6.61 -6.70
CA LEU A 99 19.08 -5.48 -6.98
C LEU A 99 18.32 -4.32 -7.63
N LEU A 100 17.45 -4.60 -8.60
CA LEU A 100 16.59 -3.60 -9.23
C LEU A 100 15.58 -3.01 -8.22
N LEU A 101 14.97 -3.84 -7.38
CA LEU A 101 14.05 -3.40 -6.33
C LEU A 101 14.73 -2.50 -5.30
N LEU A 102 15.92 -2.89 -4.81
CA LEU A 102 16.69 -2.10 -3.87
C LEU A 102 17.19 -0.79 -4.48
N GLY A 103 17.65 -0.83 -5.73
CA GLY A 103 18.04 0.38 -6.47
C GLY A 103 16.87 1.34 -6.63
N THR A 104 15.69 0.82 -7.01
CA THR A 104 14.47 1.63 -7.16
C THR A 104 14.00 2.21 -5.83
N ALA A 105 13.99 1.39 -4.78
CA ALA A 105 13.66 1.84 -3.43
C ALA A 105 14.61 2.95 -2.96
N GLY A 106 15.91 2.80 -3.22
CA GLY A 106 16.93 3.80 -2.89
C GLY A 106 16.76 5.10 -3.69
N ASP A 107 16.58 5.04 -5.01
CA ASP A 107 16.41 6.23 -5.84
C ASP A 107 15.13 6.98 -5.44
N SER A 108 14.01 6.27 -5.28
CA SER A 108 12.76 6.86 -4.78
C SER A 108 12.94 7.47 -3.40
N PHE A 109 13.56 6.77 -2.46
CA PHE A 109 13.82 7.28 -1.10
C PHE A 109 14.54 8.63 -1.15
N VAL A 110 15.68 8.68 -1.85
CA VAL A 110 16.48 9.91 -1.92
C VAL A 110 15.68 11.01 -2.59
N HIS A 111 14.96 10.72 -3.68
CA HIS A 111 14.19 11.72 -4.40
C HIS A 111 13.09 12.36 -3.53
N PHE A 112 12.35 11.55 -2.76
CA PHE A 112 11.30 12.06 -1.89
C PHE A 112 11.85 12.68 -0.60
N ALA A 113 12.92 12.12 -0.03
CA ALA A 113 13.53 12.66 1.19
C ALA A 113 14.11 14.07 0.98
N THR A 114 14.56 14.40 -0.23
CA THR A 114 15.12 15.71 -0.58
C THR A 114 14.15 16.59 -1.37
N LEU A 115 12.85 16.24 -1.43
CA LEU A 115 11.89 16.93 -2.30
C LEU A 115 11.43 18.28 -1.74
N GLY A 116 11.42 18.43 -0.41
CA GLY A 116 10.86 19.58 0.30
C GLY A 116 11.23 20.94 -0.29
N PRO A 117 12.52 21.28 -0.45
CA PRO A 117 12.93 22.58 -1.00
C PRO A 117 12.37 22.86 -2.41
N ARG A 118 12.32 21.84 -3.27
CA ARG A 118 11.79 21.98 -4.63
C ARG A 118 10.27 22.16 -4.63
N SER A 119 9.58 21.41 -3.78
CA SER A 119 8.13 21.53 -3.60
C SER A 119 7.73 22.90 -3.04
N GLN A 120 8.50 23.43 -2.09
CA GLN A 120 8.27 24.78 -1.57
C GLN A 120 8.50 25.87 -2.62
N ALA A 121 9.59 25.79 -3.41
CA ALA A 121 9.82 26.75 -4.49
C ALA A 121 8.67 26.78 -5.51
N TRP A 122 8.07 25.63 -5.81
CA TRP A 122 6.88 25.54 -6.67
C TRP A 122 5.63 26.11 -6.01
N GLN A 123 5.47 25.92 -4.71
CA GLN A 123 4.35 26.47 -3.94
C GLN A 123 4.43 28.00 -3.84
N GLU A 124 5.62 28.56 -3.65
CA GLU A 124 5.89 30.00 -3.56
C GLU A 124 5.94 30.70 -4.93
N GLY A 125 5.86 29.94 -6.02
CA GLY A 125 5.91 30.49 -7.38
C GLY A 125 7.31 30.90 -7.86
N THR A 126 8.36 30.56 -7.12
CA THR A 126 9.76 30.79 -7.51
C THR A 126 10.32 29.69 -8.42
N GLY A 127 9.53 28.64 -8.68
CA GLY A 127 9.86 27.57 -9.61
C GLY A 127 8.63 27.01 -10.34
N GLY A 128 8.85 26.44 -11.52
CA GLY A 128 7.78 25.81 -12.31
C GLY A 128 6.99 26.77 -13.21
N GLU A 129 7.57 27.93 -13.57
CA GLU A 129 6.95 28.97 -14.41
C GLU A 129 6.33 28.42 -15.69
N TRP A 130 7.01 27.51 -16.39
CA TRP A 130 6.49 26.89 -17.61
C TRP A 130 5.17 26.13 -17.38
N TYR A 131 5.03 25.46 -16.24
CA TYR A 131 3.83 24.72 -15.88
C TYR A 131 2.73 25.69 -15.44
N ALA A 132 3.07 26.74 -14.70
CA ALA A 132 2.13 27.78 -14.34
C ALA A 132 1.52 28.43 -15.59
N GLN A 133 2.34 28.78 -16.58
CA GLN A 133 1.89 29.30 -17.88
C GLN A 133 1.01 28.29 -18.62
N ALA A 134 1.40 27.02 -18.72
CA ALA A 134 0.60 25.99 -19.39
C ALA A 134 -0.77 25.73 -18.72
N VAL A 135 -0.84 25.78 -17.39
CA VAL A 135 -2.10 25.58 -16.66
C VAL A 135 -2.98 26.84 -16.70
N GLU A 136 -2.41 28.03 -16.47
CA GLU A 136 -3.16 29.29 -16.38
C GLU A 136 -3.59 29.82 -17.75
N GLU A 137 -2.76 29.70 -18.79
CA GLU A 137 -3.02 30.29 -20.10
C GLU A 137 -3.72 29.32 -21.06
N GLN A 138 -3.48 28.01 -20.93
CA GLN A 138 -3.96 27.01 -21.88
C GLN A 138 -4.99 26.04 -21.27
N GLY A 139 -5.21 26.09 -19.96
CA GLY A 139 -6.10 25.17 -19.24
C GLY A 139 -5.65 23.71 -19.28
N GLN A 140 -4.38 23.44 -19.64
CA GLN A 140 -3.84 22.09 -19.85
C GLN A 140 -3.07 21.59 -18.60
N GLY A 141 -3.76 21.49 -17.46
CA GLY A 141 -3.14 21.14 -16.18
C GLY A 141 -3.94 20.16 -15.32
N VAL A 142 -3.24 19.44 -14.45
CA VAL A 142 -3.89 18.65 -13.39
C VAL A 142 -4.27 19.60 -12.26
N SER A 143 -5.51 19.48 -11.75
CA SER A 143 -6.01 20.22 -10.58
C SER A 143 -5.33 19.73 -9.29
N LEU A 144 -4.06 20.08 -9.11
CA LEU A 144 -3.25 19.74 -7.94
C LEU A 144 -2.62 21.03 -7.36
N PRO A 145 -2.45 21.13 -6.02
CA PRO A 145 -1.60 22.16 -5.42
C PRO A 145 -0.23 22.19 -6.09
N ARG A 146 0.28 23.39 -6.40
CA ARG A 146 1.53 23.57 -7.16
C ARG A 146 2.71 22.84 -6.51
N GLY A 147 2.82 22.88 -5.19
CA GLY A 147 3.87 22.18 -4.46
C GLY A 147 3.83 20.64 -4.56
N LEU A 148 2.71 20.02 -4.97
CA LEU A 148 2.62 18.57 -5.18
C LEU A 148 3.02 18.14 -6.60
N VAL A 149 3.12 19.07 -7.55
CA VAL A 149 3.52 18.75 -8.93
C VAL A 149 4.94 18.14 -8.99
N PRO A 150 5.95 18.64 -8.24
CA PRO A 150 7.24 17.97 -8.13
C PRO A 150 7.15 16.52 -7.62
N ALA A 151 6.22 16.21 -6.72
CA ALA A 151 6.03 14.85 -6.21
C ALA A 151 5.44 13.92 -7.30
N LEU A 152 4.54 14.44 -8.13
CA LEU A 152 4.03 13.71 -9.29
C LEU A 152 5.16 13.41 -10.28
N PHE A 153 5.97 14.41 -10.64
CA PHE A 153 7.11 14.20 -11.54
C PHE A 153 8.17 13.28 -10.94
N ALA A 154 8.42 13.36 -9.64
CA ALA A 154 9.28 12.43 -8.93
C ALA A 154 8.78 10.99 -9.06
N THR A 155 7.49 10.76 -8.81
CA THR A 155 6.84 9.45 -8.96
C THR A 155 7.01 8.90 -10.37
N THR A 156 6.65 9.69 -11.39
CA THR A 156 6.76 9.29 -12.79
C THR A 156 8.21 9.01 -13.18
N ARG A 157 9.15 9.88 -12.81
CA ARG A 157 10.57 9.71 -13.09
C ARG A 157 11.11 8.43 -12.46
N CYS A 158 10.90 8.22 -11.17
CA CYS A 158 11.40 7.05 -10.46
C CYS A 158 10.87 5.77 -11.10
N PHE A 159 9.59 5.74 -11.48
CA PHE A 159 9.01 4.60 -12.17
C PHE A 159 9.59 4.38 -13.57
N VAL A 160 9.72 5.43 -14.39
CA VAL A 160 10.28 5.33 -15.76
C VAL A 160 11.74 4.89 -15.74
N VAL A 161 12.55 5.43 -14.82
CA VAL A 161 13.96 5.03 -14.66
C VAL A 161 14.05 3.57 -14.23
N ALA A 162 13.24 3.14 -13.27
CA ALA A 162 13.19 1.74 -12.84
C ALA A 162 12.74 0.82 -13.99
N LEU A 163 11.71 1.20 -14.74
CA LEU A 163 11.21 0.44 -15.88
C LEU A 163 12.29 0.29 -16.97
N ALA A 164 13.00 1.37 -17.31
CA ALA A 164 14.11 1.33 -18.24
C ALA A 164 15.24 0.40 -17.76
N ALA A 165 15.59 0.46 -16.48
CA ALA A 165 16.60 -0.43 -15.89
C ALA A 165 16.17 -1.91 -15.91
N ILE A 166 14.88 -2.19 -15.64
CA ILE A 166 14.31 -3.54 -15.72
C ILE A 166 14.36 -4.07 -17.16
N ILE A 167 13.97 -3.27 -18.15
CA ILE A 167 14.01 -3.64 -19.58
C ILE A 167 15.44 -3.90 -20.02
N ALA A 168 16.38 -3.00 -19.67
CA ALA A 168 17.79 -3.16 -20.00
C ALA A 168 18.39 -4.43 -19.38
N SER A 169 18.09 -4.69 -18.10
CA SER A 169 18.53 -5.90 -17.39
C SER A 169 17.95 -7.16 -18.03
N ALA A 170 16.66 -7.15 -18.38
CA ALA A 170 15.99 -8.27 -19.03
C ALA A 170 16.55 -8.55 -20.43
N ALA A 171 16.87 -7.51 -21.20
CA ALA A 171 17.50 -7.64 -22.51
C ALA A 171 18.92 -8.20 -22.40
N GLY A 172 19.73 -7.69 -21.47
CA GLY A 172 21.07 -8.21 -21.19
C GLY A 172 21.08 -9.68 -20.77
N ALA A 173 20.13 -10.07 -19.92
CA ALA A 173 19.96 -11.46 -19.51
C ALA A 173 19.56 -12.38 -20.67
N GLN A 174 18.68 -11.92 -21.58
CA GLN A 174 18.29 -12.68 -22.78
C GLN A 174 19.42 -12.82 -23.79
N ALA A 175 20.24 -11.78 -23.94
CA ALA A 175 21.43 -11.79 -24.79
C ALA A 175 22.60 -12.61 -24.20
N GLY A 176 22.47 -13.12 -22.98
CA GLY A 176 23.53 -13.87 -22.31
C GLY A 176 24.73 -13.00 -21.90
N VAL A 177 24.55 -11.69 -21.77
CA VAL A 177 25.60 -10.73 -21.40
C VAL A 177 25.50 -10.41 -19.90
N PRO A 178 26.35 -10.99 -19.03
CA PRO A 178 26.19 -10.86 -17.58
C PRO A 178 26.30 -9.40 -17.11
N ALA A 179 27.21 -8.63 -17.70
CA ALA A 179 27.39 -7.21 -17.37
C ALA A 179 26.11 -6.39 -17.63
N ALA A 180 25.40 -6.68 -18.72
CA ALA A 180 24.14 -5.99 -19.04
C ALA A 180 22.96 -6.50 -18.17
N ALA A 181 23.01 -7.74 -17.70
CA ALA A 181 21.98 -8.28 -16.79
C ALA A 181 22.06 -7.65 -15.38
N TRP A 182 23.27 -7.51 -14.82
CA TRP A 182 23.48 -6.96 -13.48
C TRP A 182 23.69 -5.44 -13.46
N GLY A 183 24.27 -4.89 -14.53
CA GLY A 183 24.70 -3.49 -14.62
C GLY A 183 23.62 -2.48 -14.27
N PRO A 184 22.42 -2.51 -14.87
CA PRO A 184 21.37 -1.53 -14.59
C PRO A 184 20.99 -1.44 -13.12
N GLY A 185 20.86 -2.59 -12.43
CA GLY A 185 20.58 -2.63 -11.00
C GLY A 185 21.73 -2.08 -10.16
N LEU A 186 22.98 -2.42 -10.50
CA LEU A 186 24.17 -1.91 -9.82
C LEU A 186 24.31 -0.40 -9.99
N VAL A 187 24.09 0.10 -11.20
CA VAL A 187 24.12 1.54 -11.51
C VAL A 187 23.04 2.27 -10.73
N LEU A 188 21.81 1.76 -10.72
CA LEU A 188 20.70 2.40 -10.00
C LEU A 188 20.96 2.44 -8.49
N LEU A 189 21.41 1.32 -7.91
CA LEU A 189 21.74 1.25 -6.48
C LEU A 189 22.95 2.12 -6.13
N GLY A 190 24.00 2.09 -6.94
CA GLY A 190 25.20 2.91 -6.76
C GLY A 190 24.89 4.40 -6.88
N TRP A 191 24.05 4.78 -7.84
CA TRP A 191 23.58 6.15 -8.01
C TRP A 191 22.76 6.64 -6.80
N ALA A 192 21.81 5.83 -6.33
CA ALA A 192 21.04 6.14 -5.13
C ALA A 192 21.96 6.28 -3.90
N GLY A 193 22.93 5.36 -3.75
CA GLY A 193 23.92 5.40 -2.68
C GLY A 193 24.80 6.65 -2.71
N LEU A 194 25.27 7.04 -3.90
CA LEU A 194 26.07 8.25 -4.09
C LEU A 194 25.28 9.51 -3.73
N ARG A 195 24.04 9.64 -4.22
CA ARG A 195 23.19 10.79 -3.87
C ARG A 195 22.92 10.81 -2.38
N LEU A 196 22.60 9.67 -1.78
CA LEU A 196 22.37 9.60 -0.35
C LEU A 196 23.62 9.99 0.46
N TRP A 197 24.80 9.55 0.02
CA TRP A 197 26.07 9.89 0.66
C TRP A 197 26.34 11.39 0.66
N ASN A 198 26.01 12.07 -0.44
CA ASN A 198 26.19 13.52 -0.57
C ASN A 198 25.22 14.31 0.32
N GLU A 199 24.00 13.80 0.49
CA GLU A 199 22.95 14.51 1.25
C GLU A 199 22.94 14.18 2.75
N ARG A 200 23.63 13.11 3.18
CA ARG A 200 23.55 12.58 4.56
C ARG A 200 23.90 13.58 5.66
N SER A 201 24.81 14.53 5.40
CA SER A 201 25.26 15.51 6.39
C SER A 201 24.28 16.64 6.60
N ALA A 202 23.43 16.91 5.61
CA ALA A 202 22.36 17.91 5.66
C ALA A 202 20.97 17.26 5.76
N PHE A 203 20.91 15.97 6.10
CA PHE A 203 19.68 15.20 6.07
C PHE A 203 18.64 15.68 7.10
N ASP A 204 19.08 16.27 8.20
CA ASP A 204 18.21 16.93 9.17
C ASP A 204 17.36 18.03 8.53
N ARG A 205 18.00 18.91 7.75
CA ARG A 205 17.31 19.99 7.00
C ARG A 205 16.31 19.41 6.02
N HIS A 206 16.72 18.41 5.23
CA HIS A 206 15.84 17.73 4.28
C HIS A 206 14.64 17.06 4.96
N PHE A 207 14.88 16.38 6.08
CA PHE A 207 13.85 15.68 6.85
C PHE A 207 12.79 16.65 7.39
N TYR A 208 13.19 17.70 8.10
CA TYR A 208 12.25 18.64 8.71
C TYR A 208 11.53 19.48 7.67
N HIS A 209 12.24 19.96 6.65
CA HIS A 209 11.65 20.78 5.60
C HIS A 209 10.65 20.01 4.74
N THR A 210 10.98 18.77 4.37
CA THR A 210 10.05 17.92 3.60
C THR A 210 8.86 17.52 4.46
N THR A 211 9.07 17.19 5.74
CA THR A 211 7.96 16.85 6.63
C THR A 211 7.02 18.04 6.87
N ALA A 212 7.56 19.24 7.10
CA ALA A 212 6.77 20.45 7.29
C ALA A 212 5.93 20.78 6.05
N PHE A 213 6.53 20.72 4.85
CA PHE A 213 5.81 20.96 3.60
C PHE A 213 4.64 19.98 3.42
N TYR A 214 4.87 18.68 3.65
CA TYR A 214 3.80 17.69 3.50
C TYR A 214 2.74 17.80 4.61
N ASP A 215 3.09 18.25 5.82
CA ASP A 215 2.11 18.54 6.87
C ASP A 215 1.24 19.75 6.52
N GLU A 216 1.82 20.79 5.94
CA GLU A 216 1.08 21.95 5.44
C GLU A 216 0.10 21.56 4.33
N VAL A 217 0.56 20.79 3.36
CA VAL A 217 -0.24 20.47 2.16
C VAL A 217 -1.22 19.31 2.39
N MET A 218 -0.86 18.30 3.19
CA MET A 218 -1.69 17.10 3.42
C MET A 218 -2.35 17.08 4.80
N GLY A 219 -1.73 17.70 5.81
CA GLY A 219 -2.18 17.68 7.21
C GLY A 219 -3.16 18.78 7.59
N GLY A 220 -3.47 19.70 6.68
CA GLY A 220 -4.42 20.80 6.94
C GLY A 220 -3.88 21.88 7.88
N GLY A 221 -2.57 21.90 8.14
CA GLY A 221 -1.92 22.86 9.04
C GLY A 221 -2.28 22.58 10.50
N THR A 222 -1.57 21.66 11.14
CA THR A 222 -1.73 21.32 12.57
C THR A 222 -1.38 22.46 13.54
N LEU A 223 -1.06 23.66 13.03
CA LEU A 223 -0.94 24.93 13.75
C LEU A 223 -2.18 25.83 13.59
N ARG A 224 -3.40 25.26 13.62
CA ARG A 224 -4.62 26.05 13.85
C ARG A 224 -5.24 25.69 15.20
N ALA A 225 -5.17 26.65 16.11
CA ALA A 225 -5.70 26.56 17.46
C ALA A 225 -7.20 26.85 17.57
N ASP A 226 -7.92 27.11 16.47
CA ASP A 226 -9.34 27.47 16.52
C ASP A 226 -10.15 26.76 15.44
N GLY A 227 -11.01 25.83 15.88
CA GLY A 227 -12.03 25.19 15.06
C GLY A 227 -12.08 23.68 15.26
N ARG A 228 -13.27 23.13 15.52
CA ARG A 228 -13.51 21.70 15.30
C ARG A 228 -13.21 21.42 13.84
N ASP A 229 -12.07 20.76 13.56
CA ASP A 229 -11.81 20.26 12.22
C ASP A 229 -13.00 19.39 11.78
N PRO A 230 -13.59 19.66 10.59
CA PRO A 230 -14.62 18.78 10.07
C PRO A 230 -14.02 17.38 9.94
N LEU A 231 -14.65 16.40 10.58
CA LEU A 231 -14.23 15.01 10.52
C LEU A 231 -14.02 14.63 9.05
N PRO A 232 -12.84 14.11 8.65
CA PRO A 232 -12.51 13.88 7.24
C PRO A 232 -13.22 12.63 6.68
N TYR A 233 -14.53 12.50 6.90
CA TYR A 233 -15.35 11.42 6.34
C TYR A 233 -15.57 11.62 4.83
N ASN A 234 -15.32 12.81 4.28
CA ASN A 234 -15.36 13.05 2.83
C ASN A 234 -14.31 12.24 2.07
N ALA A 235 -13.23 11.79 2.73
CA ALA A 235 -12.24 10.89 2.15
C ALA A 235 -12.81 9.48 1.86
N LEU A 236 -13.96 9.12 2.45
CA LEU A 236 -14.67 7.87 2.17
C LEU A 236 -15.49 7.97 0.86
N TYR A 237 -14.81 8.22 -0.25
CA TYR A 237 -15.46 8.44 -1.55
C TYR A 237 -16.26 7.22 -2.05
N TRP A 238 -15.90 6.01 -1.60
CA TRP A 238 -16.58 4.75 -1.93
C TRP A 238 -17.83 4.49 -1.07
N VAL A 239 -18.14 5.35 -0.11
CA VAL A 239 -19.30 5.22 0.79
C VAL A 239 -20.33 6.29 0.42
N PRO A 240 -21.63 5.95 0.29
CA PRO A 240 -22.68 6.94 0.08
C PRO A 240 -22.74 8.00 1.20
N PRO A 241 -22.99 9.29 0.87
CA PRO A 241 -22.93 10.40 1.83
C PRO A 241 -23.70 10.17 3.13
N ARG A 242 -24.88 9.54 3.05
CA ARG A 242 -25.74 9.21 4.19
C ARG A 242 -25.04 8.42 5.29
N TRP A 243 -24.12 7.52 4.93
CA TRP A 243 -23.48 6.61 5.89
C TRP A 243 -22.03 6.99 6.24
N ARG A 244 -21.42 7.94 5.50
CA ARG A 244 -20.00 8.31 5.69
C ARG A 244 -19.61 8.63 7.13
N PRO A 245 -20.35 9.46 7.89
CA PRO A 245 -19.94 9.82 9.24
C PRO A 245 -19.90 8.61 10.17
N ALA A 246 -20.92 7.74 10.09
CA ALA A 246 -21.02 6.54 10.92
C ALA A 246 -19.97 5.49 10.53
N VAL A 247 -19.72 5.31 9.23
CA VAL A 247 -18.66 4.41 8.73
C VAL A 247 -17.30 4.88 9.24
N TRP A 248 -16.99 6.17 9.11
CA TRP A 248 -15.72 6.74 9.58
C TRP A 248 -15.50 6.51 11.07
N ALA A 249 -16.52 6.77 11.89
CA ALA A 249 -16.46 6.56 13.34
C ALA A 249 -16.26 5.08 13.68
N GLY A 250 -16.99 4.17 13.01
CA GLY A 250 -16.86 2.73 13.20
C GLY A 250 -15.46 2.20 12.83
N LEU A 251 -14.89 2.67 11.72
CA LEU A 251 -13.53 2.29 11.31
C LEU A 251 -12.49 2.70 12.35
N ARG A 252 -12.57 3.94 12.86
CA ARG A 252 -11.69 4.42 13.93
C ARG A 252 -11.77 3.56 15.20
N GLN A 253 -12.95 3.08 15.56
CA GLN A 253 -13.13 2.22 16.73
C GLN A 253 -12.56 0.82 16.52
N LEU A 254 -12.75 0.24 15.33
CA LEU A 254 -12.22 -1.07 14.97
C LEU A 254 -10.69 -1.06 14.93
N ASP A 255 -10.09 -0.07 14.27
CA ASP A 255 -8.64 0.02 14.10
C ASP A 255 -7.90 0.23 15.42
N ARG A 256 -8.56 0.82 16.42
CA ARG A 256 -8.01 0.94 17.80
C ARG A 256 -7.93 -0.40 18.54
N ARG A 257 -8.77 -1.38 18.19
CA ARG A 257 -8.84 -2.65 18.91
C ARG A 257 -8.05 -3.76 18.25
N LEU A 258 -8.10 -3.82 16.92
CA LEU A 258 -7.44 -4.87 16.17
C LEU A 258 -6.69 -4.25 14.99
N PRO A 259 -5.44 -4.68 14.72
CA PRO A 259 -4.70 -4.25 13.54
C PRO A 259 -5.22 -5.00 12.30
N LEU A 260 -6.51 -4.84 11.97
CA LEU A 260 -7.25 -5.65 10.99
C LEU A 260 -6.58 -5.63 9.61
N GLY A 261 -6.05 -4.49 9.17
CA GLY A 261 -5.33 -4.40 7.91
C GLY A 261 -4.11 -5.35 7.86
N ARG A 262 -3.36 -5.47 8.96
CA ARG A 262 -2.20 -6.39 9.04
C ARG A 262 -2.66 -7.85 9.03
N LEU A 263 -3.73 -8.17 9.74
CA LEU A 263 -4.27 -9.53 9.81
C LEU A 263 -4.84 -9.99 8.47
N VAL A 264 -5.59 -9.12 7.78
CA VAL A 264 -6.13 -9.39 6.43
C VAL A 264 -4.99 -9.58 5.43
N ALA A 265 -3.97 -8.73 5.48
CA ALA A 265 -2.79 -8.88 4.63
C ALA A 265 -2.05 -10.21 4.87
N LEU A 266 -1.85 -10.60 6.13
CA LEU A 266 -1.26 -11.90 6.47
C LEU A 266 -2.11 -13.07 5.99
N GLY A 267 -3.45 -12.97 6.11
CA GLY A 267 -4.37 -13.98 5.58
C GLY A 267 -4.25 -14.13 4.08
N HIS A 268 -4.17 -13.03 3.34
CA HIS A 268 -3.94 -13.06 1.90
C HIS A 268 -2.56 -13.58 1.50
N ALA A 269 -1.51 -13.29 2.29
CA ALA A 269 -0.19 -13.88 2.06
C ALA A 269 -0.20 -15.42 2.25
N ALA A 270 -0.93 -15.92 3.24
CA ALA A 270 -1.12 -17.36 3.44
C ALA A 270 -1.97 -17.99 2.32
N LEU A 271 -3.00 -17.30 1.82
CA LEU A 271 -3.73 -17.72 0.62
C LEU A 271 -2.78 -17.88 -0.57
N TRP A 272 -1.92 -16.89 -0.83
CA TRP A 272 -0.94 -16.97 -1.91
C TRP A 272 0.01 -18.14 -1.74
N LEU A 273 0.45 -18.41 -0.52
CA LEU A 273 1.31 -19.57 -0.24
C LEU A 273 0.59 -20.89 -0.56
N LEU A 274 -0.69 -21.02 -0.21
CA LEU A 274 -1.48 -22.21 -0.56
C LEU A 274 -1.59 -22.38 -2.08
N CYS A 275 -1.89 -21.31 -2.81
CA CYS A 275 -1.93 -21.35 -4.28
C CYS A 275 -0.56 -21.70 -4.87
N LEU A 276 0.53 -21.13 -4.35
CA LEU A 276 1.90 -21.41 -4.80
C LEU A 276 2.37 -22.84 -4.50
N GLN A 277 1.75 -23.52 -3.54
CA GLN A 277 2.02 -24.92 -3.22
C GLN A 277 1.13 -25.89 -4.01
N ASP A 278 0.32 -25.37 -4.96
CA ASP A 278 -0.70 -26.12 -5.69
C ASP A 278 -1.62 -26.89 -4.72
N ALA A 279 -1.98 -26.25 -3.61
CA ALA A 279 -2.88 -26.85 -2.63
C ALA A 279 -4.21 -27.20 -3.31
N PRO A 280 -4.86 -28.31 -2.91
CA PRO A 280 -6.13 -28.72 -3.51
C PRO A 280 -7.16 -27.59 -3.52
N ALA A 281 -7.91 -27.44 -4.61
CA ALA A 281 -8.87 -26.35 -4.78
C ALA A 281 -9.87 -26.23 -3.62
N LEU A 282 -10.25 -27.36 -3.01
CA LEU A 282 -11.10 -27.40 -1.82
C LEU A 282 -10.45 -26.71 -0.61
N VAL A 283 -9.16 -26.90 -0.39
CA VAL A 283 -8.39 -26.27 0.70
C VAL A 283 -8.32 -24.76 0.48
N VAL A 284 -7.97 -24.32 -0.74
CA VAL A 284 -7.90 -22.90 -1.09
C VAL A 284 -9.26 -22.22 -0.93
N THR A 285 -10.32 -22.87 -1.42
CA THR A 285 -11.71 -22.38 -1.32
C THR A 285 -12.17 -22.29 0.13
N SER A 286 -11.92 -23.34 0.93
CA SER A 286 -12.29 -23.37 2.35
C SER A 286 -11.53 -22.31 3.15
N TYR A 287 -10.24 -22.16 2.90
CA TYR A 287 -9.40 -21.14 3.52
C TYR A 287 -9.90 -19.73 3.21
N LEU A 288 -10.18 -19.44 1.93
CA LEU A 288 -10.67 -18.15 1.50
C LEU A 288 -12.04 -17.82 2.09
N GLY A 289 -12.93 -18.81 2.16
CA GLY A 289 -14.22 -18.69 2.85
C GLY A 289 -14.08 -18.36 4.33
N LEU A 290 -13.19 -19.06 5.04
CA LEU A 290 -12.89 -18.80 6.46
C LEU A 290 -12.29 -17.41 6.67
N LEU A 291 -11.33 -17.00 5.84
CA LEU A 291 -10.69 -15.69 5.90
C LEU A 291 -11.72 -14.57 5.74
N LEU A 292 -12.56 -14.65 4.71
CA LEU A 292 -13.60 -13.66 4.45
C LEU A 292 -14.65 -13.63 5.56
N ALA A 293 -15.12 -14.80 6.02
CA ALA A 293 -16.10 -14.87 7.09
C ALA A 293 -15.55 -14.26 8.40
N ALA A 294 -14.31 -14.60 8.76
CA ALA A 294 -13.64 -14.03 9.93
C ALA A 294 -13.47 -12.51 9.79
N GLN A 295 -13.04 -12.04 8.62
CA GLN A 295 -12.88 -10.62 8.34
C GLN A 295 -14.22 -9.87 8.48
N THR A 296 -15.30 -10.34 7.84
CA THR A 296 -16.60 -9.66 7.88
C THR A 296 -17.27 -9.74 9.24
N ALA A 297 -17.01 -10.81 10.02
CA ALA A 297 -17.51 -10.95 11.39
C ALA A 297 -16.95 -9.88 12.35
N THR A 298 -15.80 -9.26 12.03
CA THR A 298 -15.21 -8.22 12.88
C THR A 298 -16.10 -7.00 13.06
N CYS A 299 -17.04 -6.73 12.14
CA CYS A 299 -18.03 -5.66 12.33
C CYS A 299 -18.91 -5.88 13.56
N GLY A 300 -19.06 -7.13 14.02
CA GLY A 300 -19.74 -7.46 15.28
C GLY A 300 -19.05 -6.86 16.51
N LEU A 301 -17.75 -6.52 16.45
CA LEU A 301 -17.09 -5.84 17.57
C LEU A 301 -17.68 -4.44 17.83
N LEU A 302 -18.29 -3.82 16.82
CA LEU A 302 -18.99 -2.54 16.96
C LEU A 302 -20.29 -2.66 17.77
N THR A 303 -20.83 -3.85 17.96
CA THR A 303 -22.02 -4.07 18.81
C THR A 303 -21.65 -4.27 20.29
N THR A 304 -20.36 -4.28 20.62
CA THR A 304 -19.92 -4.43 22.00
C THR A 304 -20.07 -3.11 22.77
N HIS A 305 -20.47 -3.18 24.03
CA HIS A 305 -20.64 -2.01 24.90
C HIS A 305 -19.44 -1.05 24.92
N PRO A 306 -18.17 -1.51 24.97
CA PRO A 306 -17.04 -0.59 24.99
C PRO A 306 -16.71 0.01 23.60
N ALA A 307 -17.42 -0.38 22.53
CA ALA A 307 -17.27 0.21 21.20
C ALA A 307 -18.30 1.34 21.06
N ALA A 308 -19.58 1.01 21.18
CA ALA A 308 -20.64 1.99 21.27
C ALA A 308 -21.83 1.43 22.09
N PRO A 309 -22.29 2.13 23.14
CA PRO A 309 -23.49 1.71 23.86
C PRO A 309 -24.71 1.62 22.94
N ILE A 310 -25.58 0.62 23.16
CA ILE A 310 -26.76 0.39 22.32
C ILE A 310 -27.69 1.62 22.25
N ALA A 311 -27.83 2.35 23.35
CA ALA A 311 -28.63 3.57 23.41
C ALA A 311 -28.06 4.66 22.47
N PHE A 312 -26.73 4.75 22.39
CA PHE A 312 -26.04 5.66 21.47
C PHE A 312 -26.21 5.21 20.01
N GLN A 313 -26.08 3.92 19.72
CA GLN A 313 -26.26 3.43 18.34
C GLN A 313 -27.69 3.68 17.84
N ARG A 314 -28.71 3.44 18.68
CA ARG A 314 -30.13 3.66 18.35
C ARG A 314 -30.55 5.12 18.22
N THR A 315 -29.78 6.04 18.80
CA THR A 315 -30.06 7.48 18.69
C THR A 315 -29.41 8.09 17.45
N LEU A 316 -28.29 7.53 16.98
CA LEU A 316 -27.58 8.05 15.82
C LEU A 316 -28.26 7.74 14.48
N GLN A 317 -28.73 6.51 14.27
CA GLN A 317 -29.35 6.11 13.01
C GLN A 317 -30.25 4.89 13.15
N SER A 318 -31.11 4.66 12.16
CA SER A 318 -32.05 3.53 12.14
C SER A 318 -31.30 2.18 12.03
N PRO A 319 -31.93 1.05 12.38
CA PRO A 319 -31.36 -0.27 12.14
C PRO A 319 -31.00 -0.50 10.67
N THR A 320 -31.83 -0.05 9.73
CA THR A 320 -31.53 -0.18 8.29
C THR A 320 -30.28 0.59 7.88
N ASP A 321 -30.05 1.78 8.46
CA ASP A 321 -28.84 2.56 8.23
C ASP A 321 -27.59 1.93 8.88
N TRP A 322 -27.75 1.23 10.00
CA TRP A 322 -26.68 0.44 10.60
C TRP A 322 -26.26 -0.75 9.74
N ILE A 323 -27.20 -1.41 9.06
CA ILE A 323 -26.89 -2.45 8.08
C ILE A 323 -26.03 -1.86 6.95
N GLY A 324 -26.46 -0.73 6.39
CA GLY A 324 -25.69 -0.01 5.36
C GLY A 324 -24.29 0.35 5.85
N THR A 325 -24.20 1.01 7.01
CA THR A 325 -22.94 1.40 7.65
C THR A 325 -21.99 0.22 7.81
N ARG A 326 -22.44 -0.88 8.43
CA ARG A 326 -21.59 -2.06 8.67
C ARG A 326 -21.20 -2.79 7.40
N THR A 327 -22.07 -2.79 6.39
CA THR A 327 -21.75 -3.33 5.06
C THR A 327 -20.58 -2.56 4.45
N PHE A 328 -20.64 -1.22 4.42
CA PHE A 328 -19.56 -0.40 3.87
C PHE A 328 -18.26 -0.42 4.70
N ILE A 329 -18.37 -0.64 6.01
CA ILE A 329 -17.20 -0.94 6.85
C ILE A 329 -16.51 -2.22 6.37
N ASN A 330 -17.26 -3.30 6.11
CA ASN A 330 -16.70 -4.57 5.65
C ASN A 330 -16.14 -4.47 4.21
N LEU A 331 -16.83 -3.76 3.32
CA LEU A 331 -16.42 -3.57 1.92
C LEU A 331 -15.14 -2.75 1.74
N ARG A 332 -14.58 -2.14 2.79
CA ARG A 332 -13.33 -1.37 2.70
C ARG A 332 -12.16 -2.18 2.13
N TRP A 333 -12.18 -3.50 2.30
CA TRP A 333 -11.16 -4.41 1.80
C TRP A 333 -11.52 -5.02 0.44
N LEU A 334 -12.69 -4.73 -0.14
CA LEU A 334 -13.13 -5.37 -1.38
C LEU A 334 -12.13 -5.13 -2.52
N ALA A 335 -11.67 -3.90 -2.71
CA ALA A 335 -10.69 -3.58 -3.75
C ALA A 335 -9.34 -4.30 -3.52
N ALA A 336 -8.85 -4.31 -2.27
CA ALA A 336 -7.63 -5.02 -1.91
C ALA A 336 -7.76 -6.54 -2.10
N HIS A 337 -8.92 -7.10 -1.76
CA HIS A 337 -9.26 -8.50 -1.96
C HIS A 337 -9.30 -8.85 -3.45
N ILE A 338 -10.02 -8.09 -4.27
CA ILE A 338 -10.06 -8.25 -5.73
C ILE A 338 -8.65 -8.17 -6.31
N GLY A 339 -7.85 -7.18 -5.90
CA GLY A 339 -6.46 -7.05 -6.32
C GLY A 339 -5.63 -8.29 -5.94
N SER A 340 -5.80 -8.79 -4.71
CA SER A 340 -5.12 -9.99 -4.26
C SER A 340 -5.53 -11.25 -5.02
N LEU A 341 -6.79 -11.39 -5.42
CA LEU A 341 -7.26 -12.53 -6.23
C LEU A 341 -6.85 -12.39 -7.70
N ALA A 342 -6.81 -11.15 -8.22
CA ALA A 342 -6.30 -10.86 -9.55
C ALA A 342 -4.84 -11.27 -9.69
N VAL A 343 -4.03 -11.06 -8.64
CA VAL A 343 -2.65 -11.57 -8.59
C VAL A 343 -2.63 -13.10 -8.72
N VAL A 344 -3.46 -13.83 -7.97
CA VAL A 344 -3.54 -15.30 -8.07
C VAL A 344 -3.97 -15.73 -9.47
N ALA A 345 -5.07 -15.18 -9.98
CA ALA A 345 -5.62 -15.48 -11.30
C ALA A 345 -4.67 -15.13 -12.46
N PHE A 346 -3.79 -14.14 -12.26
CA PHE A 346 -2.78 -13.79 -13.23
C PHE A 346 -1.65 -14.84 -13.31
N PHE A 347 -1.34 -15.50 -12.19
CA PHE A 347 -0.17 -16.38 -12.10
C PHE A 347 -0.48 -17.87 -12.28
N ASP A 348 -1.73 -18.25 -12.12
CA ASP A 348 -2.20 -19.63 -12.15
C ASP A 348 -3.45 -19.76 -13.04
N ALA A 349 -3.34 -20.65 -14.02
CA ALA A 349 -4.36 -20.84 -15.06
C ALA A 349 -5.64 -21.50 -14.53
N ASP A 350 -5.56 -22.14 -13.37
CA ASP A 350 -6.71 -22.77 -12.72
C ASP A 350 -7.66 -21.72 -12.11
N TYR A 351 -7.20 -20.49 -11.92
CA TYR A 351 -7.97 -19.38 -11.36
C TYR A 351 -8.27 -18.33 -12.45
N GLY A 352 -9.51 -18.32 -12.94
CA GLY A 352 -9.95 -17.38 -13.99
C GLY A 352 -10.70 -16.15 -13.48
N GLY A 353 -11.12 -15.29 -14.41
CA GLY A 353 -11.95 -14.12 -14.11
C GLY A 353 -13.30 -14.49 -13.46
N SER A 354 -13.88 -15.63 -13.81
CA SER A 354 -15.10 -16.16 -13.18
C SER A 354 -14.90 -16.49 -11.69
N TRP A 355 -13.75 -17.05 -11.33
CA TRP A 355 -13.40 -17.33 -9.93
C TRP A 355 -13.21 -16.04 -9.13
N LEU A 356 -12.50 -15.06 -9.70
CA LEU A 356 -12.32 -13.75 -9.08
C LEU A 356 -13.67 -13.05 -8.85
N LEU A 357 -14.54 -13.00 -9.86
CA LEU A 357 -15.86 -12.38 -9.76
C LEU A 357 -16.76 -13.11 -8.77
N GLY A 358 -16.70 -14.45 -8.77
CA GLY A 358 -17.41 -15.29 -7.81
C GLY A 358 -17.03 -14.95 -6.36
N TRP A 359 -15.73 -14.85 -6.08
CA TRP A 359 -15.26 -14.50 -4.73
C TRP A 359 -15.50 -13.04 -4.35
N ALA A 360 -15.44 -12.11 -5.30
CA ALA A 360 -15.87 -10.73 -5.07
C ALA A 360 -17.36 -10.67 -4.67
N ALA A 361 -18.22 -11.43 -5.34
CA ALA A 361 -19.64 -11.54 -5.00
C ALA A 361 -19.85 -12.19 -3.63
N VAL A 362 -19.09 -13.25 -3.30
CA VAL A 362 -19.11 -13.88 -1.97
C VAL A 362 -18.71 -12.87 -0.88
N HIS A 363 -17.66 -12.08 -1.09
CA HIS A 363 -17.23 -11.05 -0.14
C HIS A 363 -18.31 -9.98 0.07
N ILE A 364 -18.97 -9.54 -0.99
CA ILE A 364 -20.12 -8.61 -0.88
C ILE A 364 -21.26 -9.24 -0.09
N GLY A 365 -21.62 -10.48 -0.43
CA GLY A 365 -22.68 -11.23 0.25
C GLY A 365 -22.41 -11.44 1.74
N LEU A 366 -21.20 -11.88 2.10
CA LEU A 366 -20.76 -12.03 3.49
C LEU A 366 -20.73 -10.69 4.23
N SER A 367 -20.32 -9.60 3.56
CA SER A 367 -20.32 -8.26 4.16
C SER A 367 -21.72 -7.83 4.56
N LEU A 368 -22.71 -8.01 3.68
CA LEU A 368 -24.11 -7.70 3.93
C LEU A 368 -24.72 -8.64 4.97
N ALA A 369 -24.45 -9.94 4.89
CA ALA A 369 -24.96 -10.93 5.84
C ALA A 369 -24.44 -10.66 7.26
N ALA A 370 -23.13 -10.48 7.43
CA ALA A 370 -22.53 -10.17 8.73
C ALA A 370 -23.06 -8.85 9.30
N ALA A 371 -23.19 -7.81 8.47
CA ALA A 371 -23.78 -6.54 8.85
C ALA A 371 -25.23 -6.69 9.32
N THR A 372 -26.03 -7.47 8.59
CA THR A 372 -27.44 -7.72 8.91
C THR A 372 -27.58 -8.49 10.20
N ILE A 373 -26.84 -9.59 10.36
CA ILE A 373 -26.85 -10.43 11.58
C ILE A 373 -26.42 -9.60 12.79
N ALA A 374 -25.30 -8.88 12.71
CA ALA A 374 -24.84 -8.03 13.80
C ALA A 374 -25.87 -6.97 14.18
N THR A 375 -26.55 -6.39 13.18
CA THR A 375 -27.54 -5.33 13.40
C THR A 375 -28.84 -5.85 14.00
N LEU A 376 -29.36 -6.96 13.49
CA LEU A 376 -30.59 -7.54 14.03
C LEU A 376 -30.38 -8.08 15.44
N ALA A 377 -29.21 -8.69 15.70
CA ALA A 377 -28.87 -9.20 17.03
C ALA A 377 -28.73 -8.08 18.08
N HIS A 378 -28.27 -6.88 17.68
CA HIS A 378 -28.00 -5.80 18.62
C HIS A 378 -29.09 -4.72 18.62
N GLU A 379 -29.44 -4.15 17.46
CA GLU A 379 -30.42 -3.08 17.36
C GLU A 379 -31.86 -3.58 17.16
N GLY A 380 -32.07 -4.81 16.69
CA GLY A 380 -33.39 -5.34 16.31
C GLY A 380 -34.35 -5.68 17.46
N GLY A 381 -33.87 -5.79 18.70
CA GLY A 381 -34.72 -6.11 19.86
C GLY A 381 -35.62 -4.93 20.30
N PRO A 382 -36.75 -5.16 20.99
CA PRO A 382 -37.57 -4.08 21.53
C PRO A 382 -36.78 -3.16 22.47
N ARG A 383 -37.11 -1.86 22.50
CA ARG A 383 -36.56 -0.88 23.46
C ARG A 383 -36.94 -1.30 24.88
N ARG A 384 -36.10 -2.10 25.54
CA ARG A 384 -36.17 -2.25 26.98
C ARG A 384 -35.56 -1.00 27.59
N TRP A 385 -36.40 -0.05 27.96
CA TRP A 385 -36.03 1.04 28.84
C TRP A 385 -35.76 0.42 30.21
N THR A 386 -34.49 0.21 30.54
CA THR A 386 -34.09 0.10 31.95
C THR A 386 -33.86 1.52 32.41
N ALA A 387 -34.79 2.02 33.23
CA ALA A 387 -34.70 3.30 33.93
C ALA A 387 -33.49 3.33 34.88
#